data_AF-A0A974RX96-F1
#
_entry.id   AF-A0A974RX96-F1
#
_cell.length_a   1.000
_cell.length_b   1.000
_cell.length_c   1.000
_cell.angle_alpha   90.00
_cell.angle_beta   90.00
_cell.angle_gamma   90.00
#
_symmetry.space_group_name_H-M   'P 1'
#
loop_
_entity.id
_entity.type
_entity.pdbx_description
1 polymer ?
#
loop_
_entity_poly.entity_id
_entity_poly.type
_entity_poly.pdbx_seq_one_letter_code
_entity_poly.pdbx_strand_id
1 'polypeptide(L)'
;MGLMFTGIGLNLLGVFYIYYYVTELSPSSGAEGLILVVLACWLLSLIGGGLAAMGKRKVGSILVIIGSVIFVPLGMVAIFGAIRIKEPTQIDLETRRQAAANLQENNND
;
A
#
# COMPACT_ATOMS: atom_id res chain seq x y z
N MET A 1 1.79 -12.37 2.45
CA MET A 1 0.74 -12.71 1.47
C MET A 1 -0.53 -11.90 1.70
N GLY A 2 -1.08 -11.81 2.92
CA GLY A 2 -2.28 -11.01 3.21
C GLY A 2 -2.22 -9.59 2.62
N LEU A 3 -1.16 -8.83 2.93
CA LEU A 3 -0.95 -7.47 2.39
C LEU A 3 -0.93 -7.38 0.85
N MET A 4 -0.43 -8.42 0.17
CA MET A 4 -0.37 -8.46 -1.29
C MET A 4 -1.77 -8.58 -1.89
N PHE A 5 -2.59 -9.49 -1.36
CA PHE A 5 -3.97 -9.64 -1.80
C PHE A 5 -4.84 -8.46 -1.39
N THR A 6 -4.57 -7.83 -0.24
CA THR A 6 -5.15 -6.53 0.12
C THR A 6 -4.81 -5.47 -0.93
N GLY A 7 -3.55 -5.38 -1.37
CA GLY A 7 -3.13 -4.48 -2.44
C GLY A 7 -3.83 -4.76 -3.78
N ILE A 8 -3.95 -6.03 -4.18
CA ILE A 8 -4.69 -6.42 -5.40
C ILE A 8 -6.17 -6.04 -5.30
N GLY A 9 -6.77 -6.18 -4.12
CA GLY A 9 -8.13 -5.71 -3.83
C GLY A 9 -8.26 -4.18 -3.90
N LEU A 10 -7.29 -3.43 -3.38
CA LEU A 10 -7.26 -1.97 -3.50
C LEU A 10 -7.10 -1.52 -4.95
N ASN A 11 -6.28 -2.21 -5.74
CA ASN A 11 -6.16 -1.92 -7.17
C ASN A 11 -7.51 -2.12 -7.87
N LEU A 12 -8.30 -3.14 -7.51
CA LEU A 12 -9.64 -3.34 -8.05
C LEU A 12 -10.55 -2.14 -7.78
N LEU A 13 -10.52 -1.59 -6.56
CA LEU A 13 -11.23 -0.35 -6.23
C LEU A 13 -10.73 0.82 -7.09
N GLY A 14 -9.43 0.89 -7.36
CA GLY A 14 -8.84 1.84 -8.29
C GLY A 14 -9.39 1.71 -9.71
N VAL A 15 -9.57 0.47 -10.22
CA VAL A 15 -10.20 0.22 -11.53
C VAL A 15 -11.61 0.80 -11.55
N PHE A 16 -12.42 0.51 -10.52
CA PHE A 16 -13.79 1.04 -10.43
C PHE A 16 -13.84 2.56 -10.35
N TYR A 17 -12.96 3.17 -9.56
CA TYR A 17 -12.85 4.63 -9.46
C TYR A 17 -12.51 5.28 -10.81
N ILE A 18 -11.50 4.74 -11.50
CA ILE A 18 -11.10 5.24 -12.82
C ILE A 18 -12.23 5.04 -13.83
N TYR A 19 -12.88 3.87 -13.83
CA TYR A 19 -14.03 3.60 -14.70
C TYR A 19 -15.15 4.61 -14.51
N TYR A 20 -15.58 4.83 -13.26
CA TYR A 20 -16.63 5.80 -12.92
C TYR A 20 -16.24 7.23 -13.37
N TYR A 21 -15.05 7.69 -12.98
CA TYR A 21 -14.57 9.03 -13.31
C TYR A 21 -14.47 9.26 -14.82
N VAL A 22 -13.93 8.30 -15.56
CA VAL A 22 -13.72 8.41 -17.01
C VAL A 22 -15.05 8.38 -17.77
N THR A 23 -15.99 7.53 -17.36
CA THR A 23 -17.31 7.43 -18.00
C THR A 23 -18.22 8.62 -17.73
N GLU A 24 -18.08 9.26 -16.56
CA GLU A 24 -18.90 10.42 -16.18
C GLU A 24 -18.34 11.75 -16.74
N LEU A 25 -17.01 11.96 -16.71
CA LEU A 25 -16.42 13.26 -17.06
C LEU A 25 -16.00 13.43 -18.53
N SER A 26 -15.77 12.36 -19.27
CA SER A 26 -15.22 12.47 -20.63
C SER A 26 -15.54 11.26 -21.52
N PRO A 27 -16.74 11.23 -22.14
CA PRO A 27 -17.08 10.25 -23.17
C PRO A 27 -16.32 10.58 -24.46
N SER A 28 -15.03 10.34 -24.47
CA SER A 28 -14.15 10.46 -25.64
C SER A 28 -13.59 9.10 -26.00
N SER A 29 -13.28 8.86 -27.28
CA SER A 29 -12.76 7.57 -27.77
C SER A 29 -11.44 7.13 -27.09
N GLY A 30 -10.72 8.02 -26.41
CA GLY A 30 -9.52 7.68 -25.63
C GLY A 30 -9.82 7.06 -24.25
N ALA A 31 -11.02 7.27 -23.71
CA ALA A 31 -11.46 6.79 -22.40
C ALA A 31 -11.46 5.26 -22.30
N GLU A 32 -11.98 4.60 -23.33
CA GLU A 32 -12.08 3.14 -23.41
C GLU A 32 -10.71 2.47 -23.38
N GLY A 33 -9.72 3.07 -24.07
CA GLY A 33 -8.35 2.59 -24.07
C GLY A 33 -7.70 2.64 -22.68
N LEU A 34 -7.93 3.70 -21.92
CA LEU A 34 -7.43 3.82 -20.54
C LEU A 34 -8.05 2.77 -19.62
N ILE A 35 -9.37 2.54 -19.72
CA ILE A 35 -10.07 1.51 -18.93
C ILE A 35 -9.49 0.12 -19.23
N LEU A 36 -9.27 -0.20 -20.52
CA LEU A 36 -8.69 -1.48 -20.91
C LEU A 36 -7.27 -1.68 -20.37
N VAL A 37 -6.42 -0.65 -20.43
CA VAL A 37 -5.06 -0.70 -19.89
C VAL A 37 -5.06 -0.91 -18.38
N VAL A 38 -5.90 -0.17 -17.66
CA VAL A 38 -6.01 -0.27 -16.19
C VAL A 38 -6.54 -1.65 -15.78
N LEU A 39 -7.54 -2.18 -16.49
CA LEU A 39 -8.06 -3.52 -16.25
C LEU A 39 -7.01 -4.61 -16.54
N ALA A 40 -6.27 -4.48 -17.63
CA ALA A 40 -5.19 -5.41 -17.99
C ALA A 40 -4.08 -5.43 -16.91
N CYS A 41 -3.71 -4.27 -16.38
CA CYS A 41 -2.75 -4.17 -15.29
C CYS A 41 -3.27 -4.82 -13.98
N TRP A 42 -4.55 -4.65 -13.66
CA TRP A 42 -5.14 -5.36 -12.52
C TRP A 42 -5.10 -6.88 -12.70
N LEU A 43 -5.47 -7.39 -13.88
CA LEU A 43 -5.42 -8.82 -14.19
C LEU A 43 -3.99 -9.37 -14.10
N LEU A 44 -3.00 -8.61 -14.60
CA LEU A 44 -1.60 -8.98 -14.49
C LEU A 44 -1.15 -9.10 -13.02
N SER A 45 -1.62 -8.19 -12.17
CA SER A 45 -1.36 -8.23 -10.73
C SER A 45 -2.03 -9.44 -10.06
N LEU A 46 -3.26 -9.78 -10.46
CA LEU A 46 -3.97 -10.96 -9.97
C LEU A 46 -3.26 -12.26 -10.35
N ILE A 47 -2.79 -12.38 -11.60
CA ILE A 47 -2.01 -13.53 -12.08
C ILE A 47 -0.69 -13.65 -11.31
N GLY A 48 -0.01 -12.53 -11.09
CA GLY A 48 1.19 -12.48 -10.26
C GLY A 48 0.94 -12.98 -8.83
N GLY A 49 -0.15 -12.54 -8.22
CA GLY A 49 -0.57 -12.97 -6.89
C GLY A 49 -0.84 -14.47 -6.82
N GLY A 50 -1.50 -15.02 -7.83
CA GLY A 50 -1.72 -16.47 -7.98
C GLY A 50 -0.41 -17.25 -8.11
N LEU A 51 0.50 -16.82 -8.98
CA LEU A 51 1.82 -17.44 -9.12
C LEU A 51 2.63 -17.41 -7.82
N ALA A 52 2.55 -16.31 -7.07
CA ALA A 52 3.20 -16.20 -5.78
C ALA A 52 2.61 -17.16 -4.73
N ALA A 53 1.29 -17.39 -4.77
CA ALA A 53 0.62 -18.37 -3.91
C ALA A 53 0.98 -19.82 -4.26
N MET A 54 1.22 -20.13 -5.55
CA MET A 54 1.63 -21.45 -6.03
C MET A 54 3.14 -21.75 -5.81
N GLY A 55 3.85 -20.94 -5.02
CA GLY A 55 5.26 -21.14 -4.69
C GLY A 55 6.26 -20.45 -5.62
N LYS A 56 5.83 -19.90 -6.77
CA LYS A 56 6.66 -19.11 -7.68
C LYS A 56 6.79 -17.65 -7.20
N ARG A 57 7.20 -17.46 -5.94
CA ARG A 57 7.19 -16.17 -5.22
C ARG A 57 7.93 -15.05 -5.94
N LYS A 58 9.13 -15.31 -6.49
CA LYS A 58 9.92 -14.27 -7.18
C LYS A 58 9.19 -13.72 -8.41
N VAL A 59 8.77 -14.62 -9.30
CA VAL A 59 8.09 -14.24 -10.55
C VAL A 59 6.72 -13.64 -10.27
N GLY A 60 5.96 -14.23 -9.34
CA GLY A 60 4.64 -13.74 -8.95
C GLY A 60 4.68 -12.34 -8.36
N SER A 61 5.60 -12.06 -7.42
CA SER A 61 5.74 -10.73 -6.83
C SER A 61 6.13 -9.66 -7.86
N ILE A 62 6.97 -9.99 -8.85
CA ILE A 62 7.36 -9.04 -9.91
C ILE A 62 6.14 -8.66 -10.77
N LEU A 63 5.31 -9.65 -11.14
CA LEU A 63 4.07 -9.38 -11.89
C LEU A 63 3.07 -8.53 -11.10
N VAL A 64 2.93 -8.77 -9.79
CA VAL A 64 2.11 -7.93 -8.90
C VAL A 64 2.59 -6.48 -8.93
N ILE A 65 3.90 -6.26 -8.84
CA ILE A 65 4.48 -4.91 -8.84
C ILE A 65 4.17 -4.23 -10.17
N ILE A 66 4.49 -4.87 -11.31
CA ILE A 66 4.27 -4.30 -12.65
C ILE A 66 2.79 -3.95 -12.87
N GLY A 67 1.88 -4.88 -12.55
CA GLY A 67 0.44 -4.65 -12.68
C GLY A 67 -0.11 -3.60 -11.71
N SER A 68 0.63 -3.25 -10.66
CA SER A 68 0.22 -2.25 -9.67
C SER A 68 0.76 -0.85 -9.96
N VAL A 69 1.81 -0.68 -10.78
CA VAL A 69 2.47 0.62 -11.03
C VAL A 69 1.52 1.68 -11.58
N ILE A 70 0.54 1.31 -12.41
CA ILE A 70 -0.39 2.27 -13.01
C ILE A 70 -1.41 2.80 -11.99
N PHE A 71 -1.63 2.06 -10.90
CA PHE A 71 -2.49 2.49 -9.79
C PHE A 71 -1.77 3.48 -8.84
N VAL A 72 -0.62 4.03 -9.27
CA VAL A 72 0.29 4.88 -8.50
C VAL A 72 0.49 6.20 -9.29
N PRO A 73 0.34 7.39 -8.66
CA PRO A 73 0.93 7.71 -7.38
C PRO A 73 0.02 7.41 -6.18
N LEU A 74 0.28 6.27 -5.54
CA LEU A 74 0.09 5.93 -4.13
C LEU A 74 0.84 6.91 -3.20
N GLY A 75 0.95 8.21 -3.54
CA GLY A 75 1.57 9.22 -2.67
C GLY A 75 0.92 9.26 -1.27
N MET A 76 -0.32 8.79 -1.16
CA MET A 76 -1.11 8.73 0.07
C MET A 76 -0.82 7.51 0.95
N VAL A 77 -0.43 6.36 0.39
CA VAL A 77 0.03 5.23 1.21
C VAL A 77 1.37 5.56 1.89
N ALA A 78 2.20 6.37 1.22
CA ALA A 78 3.41 6.96 1.81
C ALA A 78 3.11 8.03 2.88
N ILE A 79 2.06 8.83 2.73
CA ILE A 79 1.65 9.83 3.74
C ILE A 79 1.07 9.15 5.00
N PHE A 80 0.19 8.17 4.85
CA PHE A 80 -0.39 7.46 6.00
C PHE A 80 0.61 6.52 6.69
N GLY A 81 1.55 5.94 5.95
CA GLY A 81 2.68 5.20 6.54
C GLY A 81 3.63 6.12 7.34
N ALA A 82 3.92 7.32 6.85
CA ALA A 82 4.80 8.28 7.51
C ALA A 82 4.19 8.90 8.79
N ILE A 83 2.88 9.10 8.85
CA ILE A 83 2.18 9.61 10.04
C ILE A 83 2.24 8.59 11.19
N ARG A 84 2.15 7.29 10.88
CA ARG A 84 2.12 6.21 11.88
C ARG A 84 3.48 5.86 12.49
N ILE A 85 4.58 6.26 11.86
CA ILE A 85 5.96 6.08 12.36
C ILE A 85 6.41 7.29 13.20
N LYS A 86 5.71 8.43 13.08
CA LYS A 86 6.08 9.70 13.73
C LYS A 86 5.52 9.89 15.14
N GLU A 87 4.63 9.02 15.63
CA GLU A 87 4.06 9.14 16.98
C GLU A 87 4.84 8.29 17.98
N PRO A 88 5.79 8.85 18.75
CA PRO A 88 6.02 8.38 20.10
C PRO A 88 4.77 8.76 20.92
N THR A 89 4.06 7.78 21.44
CA THR A 89 3.02 8.03 22.46
C THR A 89 3.69 8.82 23.59
N GLN A 90 3.20 10.01 23.95
CA GLN A 90 3.85 10.88 24.96
C GLN A 90 4.17 10.17 26.28
N ILE A 91 3.34 9.16 26.61
CA ILE A 91 3.50 8.27 27.75
C ILE A 91 4.82 7.47 27.71
N ASP A 92 5.30 7.04 26.54
CA ASP A 92 6.58 6.31 26.40
C ASP A 92 7.78 7.20 26.76
N LEU A 93 7.75 8.48 26.39
CA LEU A 93 8.86 9.39 26.63
C LEU A 93 8.98 9.81 28.09
N GLU A 94 7.86 10.03 28.78
CA GLU A 94 7.86 10.34 30.21
C GLU A 94 8.24 9.12 31.05
N THR A 95 7.76 7.92 30.68
CA THR A 95 8.14 6.68 31.34
C THR A 95 9.64 6.43 31.24
N ARG A 96 10.25 6.67 30.07
CA ARG A 96 11.70 6.53 29.88
C ARG A 96 12.51 7.59 30.61
N ARG A 97 11.96 8.80 30.80
CA ARG A 97 12.60 9.86 31.60
C ARG A 97 12.58 9.54 33.08
N GLN A 98 11.44 9.08 33.60
CA GLN A 98 11.34 8.72 35.02
C GLN A 98 12.14 7.46 35.35
N ALA A 99 12.11 6.44 34.48
CA ALA A 99 12.91 5.23 34.66
C ALA A 99 14.42 5.52 34.67
N ALA A 100 14.89 6.47 33.85
CA ALA A 100 16.29 6.86 33.83
C ALA A 100 16.72 7.63 35.09
N ALA A 101 15.84 8.47 35.65
CA ALA A 101 16.11 9.20 36.89
C ALA A 101 16.22 8.25 38.09
N ASN A 102 15.28 7.31 38.21
CA ASN A 102 15.22 6.39 39.35
C ASN A 102 16.38 5.38 39.39
N LEU A 103 16.96 5.03 38.23
CA LEU A 103 18.10 4.12 38.17
C LEU A 103 19.42 4.80 38.57
N GLN A 104 19.54 6.12 38.41
CA GLN A 104 20.72 6.85 38.84
C GLN A 104 20.75 7.07 40.35
N GLU A 105 19.57 7.17 40.95
CA GLU A 105 19.40 7.27 42.39
C GLU A 105 19.80 5.95 43.07
N ASN A 106 19.31 4.80 42.60
CA ASN A 106 19.59 3.48 43.20
C ASN A 106 21.03 2.93 43.02
N ASN A 107 21.88 3.52 42.17
CA ASN A 107 23.27 3.04 41.96
C ASN A 107 24.32 3.89 42.71
N ASN A 108 23.90 4.98 43.36
CA ASN A 108 24.78 5.84 44.15
C ASN A 108 24.61 5.67 45.66
N ASP A 109 23.73 4.74 46.07
CA ASP A 109 23.55 4.24 47.44
C ASP A 109 24.16 2.83 47.58
#